data_AF-A0A060CNI0-F1
#
_entry.id   AF-A0A060CNI0-F1
#
_cell.length_a   1.000
_cell.length_b   1.000
_cell.length_c   1.000
_cell.angle_alpha   90.00
_cell.angle_beta   90.00
_cell.angle_gamma   90.00
#
_symmetry.space_group_name_H-M   'P 1'
#
loop_
_entity.id
_entity.type
_entity.pdbx_description
1 polymer ?
#
loop_
_entity_poly.entity_id
_entity_poly.type
_entity_poly.pdbx_seq_one_letter_code
_entity_poly.pdbx_strand_id
1 'polypeptide(L)'
;MTVDRRQPVRYLARNDGGEWSVIDPYSFGPVLGPMDDYYIAEGSHLRLFDKMGAHLLHHEGVDGVHFAVWAPNAKRVSVVGDFNDWDGRRLPMRLRQDTGI
;
A
#
# COMPACT_ATOMS: atom_id res chain seq x y z
N MET A 1 -21.47 -17.20 -10.53
CA MET A 1 -20.84 -16.97 -9.22
C MET A 1 -20.52 -15.49 -9.17
N THR A 2 -21.43 -14.69 -8.60
CA THR A 2 -21.36 -13.23 -8.67
C THR A 2 -20.51 -12.75 -7.50
N VAL A 3 -19.33 -12.21 -7.78
CA VAL A 3 -18.44 -11.64 -6.76
C VAL A 3 -19.01 -10.28 -6.38
N ASP A 4 -19.79 -10.23 -5.29
CA ASP A 4 -20.51 -9.05 -4.80
C ASP A 4 -19.63 -8.11 -3.95
N ARG A 5 -18.42 -8.55 -3.58
CA ARG A 5 -17.44 -7.76 -2.80
C ARG A 5 -16.08 -7.81 -3.46
N ARG A 6 -15.38 -6.66 -3.50
CA ARG A 6 -13.94 -6.65 -3.83
C ARG A 6 -13.22 -7.59 -2.87
N GLN A 7 -12.46 -8.51 -3.44
CA GLN A 7 -11.61 -9.44 -2.72
C GLN A 7 -10.19 -9.29 -3.24
N PRO A 8 -9.19 -9.34 -2.37
CA PRO A 8 -7.80 -9.29 -2.80
C PRO A 8 -7.49 -10.43 -3.78
N VAL A 9 -6.90 -10.10 -4.91
CA VAL A 9 -6.55 -11.08 -5.94
C VAL A 9 -5.35 -11.88 -5.44
N ARG A 10 -5.43 -13.21 -5.55
CA ARG A 10 -4.32 -14.12 -5.21
C ARG A 10 -3.76 -14.75 -6.48
N TYR A 11 -2.47 -14.58 -6.69
CA TYR A 11 -1.69 -15.23 -7.73
C TYR A 11 -1.00 -16.47 -7.20
N LEU A 12 -0.87 -17.48 -8.06
CA LEU A 12 0.03 -18.61 -7.87
C LEU A 12 1.18 -18.43 -8.85
N ALA A 13 2.37 -18.16 -8.32
CA ALA A 13 3.57 -17.92 -9.09
C ALA A 13 4.47 -19.17 -9.02
N ARG A 14 5.09 -19.52 -10.15
CA ARG A 14 5.98 -20.68 -10.26
C ARG A 14 7.22 -20.33 -11.08
N ASN A 15 8.38 -20.76 -10.62
CA ASN A 15 9.65 -20.73 -11.35
C ASN A 15 10.41 -22.05 -11.14
N ASP A 16 11.63 -22.14 -11.67
CA ASP A 16 12.49 -23.33 -11.50
C ASP A 16 12.82 -23.64 -10.02
N GLY A 17 12.68 -22.66 -9.13
CA GLY A 17 12.92 -22.78 -7.69
C GLY A 17 11.70 -23.17 -6.86
N GLY A 18 10.50 -23.26 -7.45
CA GLY A 18 9.29 -23.70 -6.76
C GLY A 18 8.03 -22.91 -7.12
N GLU A 19 6.98 -23.15 -6.34
CA GLU A 19 5.66 -22.52 -6.49
C GLU A 19 5.27 -21.84 -5.17
N TRP A 20 4.75 -20.62 -5.25
CA TRP A 20 4.29 -19.86 -4.09
C TRP A 20 3.06 -19.02 -4.42
N SER A 21 2.25 -18.73 -3.41
CA SER A 21 1.10 -17.83 -3.56
C SER A 21 1.48 -16.39 -3.19
N VAL A 22 1.07 -15.42 -4.00
CA VAL A 22 1.24 -13.99 -3.76
C VAL A 22 -0.13 -13.33 -3.78
N ILE A 23 -0.40 -12.45 -2.83
CA ILE A 23 -1.60 -11.59 -2.87
C ILE A 23 -1.20 -10.29 -3.57
N ASP A 24 -2.01 -9.84 -4.53
CA ASP A 24 -1.78 -8.59 -5.25
C ASP A 24 -1.97 -7.38 -4.31
N PRO A 25 -0.90 -6.64 -3.96
CA PRO A 25 -0.99 -5.48 -3.11
C PRO A 25 -1.82 -4.34 -3.72
N TYR A 26 -2.03 -4.34 -5.04
CA TYR A 26 -2.79 -3.31 -5.76
C TYR A 26 -4.28 -3.63 -5.89
N SER A 27 -4.70 -4.81 -5.43
CA SER A 27 -6.11 -5.20 -5.41
C SER A 27 -6.88 -4.64 -4.20
N PHE A 28 -6.16 -4.14 -3.19
CA PHE A 28 -6.72 -3.57 -1.97
C PHE A 28 -7.27 -2.14 -2.15
N GLY A 29 -8.27 -1.80 -1.36
CA GLY A 29 -8.79 -0.44 -1.24
C GLY A 29 -7.80 0.58 -0.64
N PRO A 30 -8.12 1.88 -0.74
CA PRO A 30 -7.33 2.91 -0.07
C PRO A 30 -7.45 2.79 1.46
N VAL A 31 -6.32 2.78 2.15
CA VAL A 31 -6.27 2.74 3.62
C VAL A 31 -6.50 4.12 4.26
N LEU A 32 -6.00 5.19 3.61
CA LEU A 32 -6.28 6.57 4.03
C LEU A 32 -7.61 7.04 3.42
N GLY A 33 -8.50 7.52 4.28
CA GLY A 33 -9.82 8.02 3.90
C GLY A 33 -9.81 9.51 3.52
N PRO A 34 -10.93 10.04 2.99
CA PRO A 34 -11.02 11.44 2.56
C PRO A 34 -10.75 12.46 3.69
N MET A 35 -11.05 12.08 4.93
CA MET A 35 -10.86 12.95 6.08
C MET A 35 -9.37 13.01 6.51
N ASP A 36 -8.64 11.90 6.35
CA ASP A 36 -7.18 11.90 6.52
C ASP A 36 -6.55 12.86 5.49
N ASP A 37 -6.99 12.80 4.23
CA ASP A 37 -6.47 13.68 3.17
C ASP A 37 -6.69 15.16 3.50
N TYR A 38 -7.89 15.53 3.95
CA TYR A 38 -8.23 16.90 4.31
C TYR A 38 -7.33 17.44 5.43
N TYR A 39 -7.18 16.69 6.53
CA TYR A 39 -6.36 17.12 7.66
C TYR A 39 -4.87 17.17 7.33
N ILE A 40 -4.41 16.33 6.38
CA ILE A 40 -3.03 16.40 5.88
C ILE A 40 -2.81 17.66 5.07
N ALA A 41 -3.75 17.99 4.17
CA ALA A 41 -3.66 19.21 3.35
C ALA A 41 -3.76 20.49 4.20
N GLU A 42 -4.58 20.50 5.25
CA GLU A 42 -4.74 21.64 6.16
C GLU A 42 -3.56 21.80 7.13
N GLY A 43 -2.74 20.76 7.32
CA GLY A 43 -1.65 20.76 8.31
C GLY A 43 -2.13 20.67 9.77
N SER A 44 -3.42 20.41 9.99
CA SER A 44 -4.06 20.31 11.30
C SER A 44 -4.08 18.88 11.86
N HIS A 45 -3.55 17.89 11.13
CA HIS A 45 -3.49 16.50 11.57
C HIS A 45 -2.46 16.27 12.69
N LEU A 46 -2.82 16.58 13.94
CA LEU A 46 -1.95 16.43 15.12
C LEU A 46 -1.44 15.00 15.35
N ARG A 47 -2.10 13.99 14.76
CA ARG A 47 -1.75 12.56 14.82
C ARG A 47 -1.28 11.97 13.48
N LEU A 48 -0.68 12.80 12.63
CA LEU A 48 -0.27 12.34 11.30
C LEU A 48 0.69 11.14 11.34
N PHE A 49 1.49 11.04 12.39
CA PHE A 49 2.40 9.91 12.62
C PHE A 49 1.69 8.55 12.81
N ASP A 50 0.41 8.53 13.21
CA ASP A 50 -0.37 7.28 13.33
C ASP A 50 -0.75 6.70 11.97
N LYS A 51 -0.62 7.49 10.90
CA LYS A 51 -0.99 7.12 9.53
C LYS A 51 0.23 7.04 8.61
N MET A 52 1.19 7.94 8.80
CA MET A 52 2.46 7.96 8.06
C MET A 52 3.45 6.94 8.61
N GLY A 53 4.36 6.46 7.78
CA GLY A 53 5.34 5.44 8.14
C GLY A 53 4.85 4.04 7.79
N ALA A 54 5.26 3.06 8.59
CA ALA A 54 4.96 1.64 8.40
C ALA A 54 4.13 1.13 9.57
N HIS A 55 2.89 0.71 9.31
CA HIS A 55 1.94 0.28 10.34
C HIS A 55 1.37 -1.10 10.01
N LEU A 56 1.41 -2.01 10.97
CA LEU A 56 0.71 -3.29 10.85
C LEU A 56 -0.80 -3.04 10.80
N LEU A 57 -1.49 -3.66 9.85
CA LEU A 57 -2.94 -3.61 9.77
C LEU A 57 -3.54 -4.92 9.27
N HIS A 58 -4.79 -5.14 9.66
CA HIS A 58 -5.67 -6.12 9.04
C HIS A 58 -6.57 -5.41 8.03
N HIS A 59 -6.42 -5.70 6.75
CA HIS A 59 -7.16 -5.04 5.66
C HIS A 59 -7.81 -6.04 4.72
N GLU A 60 -9.12 -5.91 4.50
CA GLU A 60 -9.91 -6.78 3.60
C GLU A 60 -9.68 -8.30 3.84
N GLY A 61 -9.49 -8.69 5.11
CA GLY A 61 -9.28 -10.09 5.51
C GLY A 61 -7.83 -10.58 5.46
N VAL A 62 -6.86 -9.68 5.24
CA VAL A 62 -5.43 -10.00 5.13
C VAL A 62 -4.61 -9.16 6.10
N ASP A 63 -3.71 -9.80 6.84
CA ASP A 63 -2.71 -9.11 7.67
C ASP A 63 -1.54 -8.63 6.81
N GLY A 64 -1.11 -7.39 7.02
CA GLY A 64 0.00 -6.79 6.26
C GLY A 64 0.54 -5.51 6.89
N VAL A 65 1.32 -4.78 6.12
CA VAL A 65 1.91 -3.50 6.52
C VAL A 65 1.46 -2.40 5.56
N HIS A 66 0.91 -1.32 6.10
CA HIS A 66 0.61 -0.09 5.37
C HIS A 66 1.84 0.81 5.38
N PHE A 67 2.24 1.28 4.20
CA PHE A 67 3.30 2.27 4.04
C PHE A 67 2.71 3.58 3.51
N ALA A 68 3.02 4.69 4.17
CA ALA A 68 2.72 6.04 3.70
C ALA A 68 3.92 6.97 3.95
N VAL A 69 4.33 7.72 2.94
CA VAL A 69 5.45 8.67 3.03
C VAL A 69 5.08 9.95 2.32
N TRP A 70 5.46 11.09 2.89
CA TRP A 70 5.21 12.37 2.25
C TRP A 70 6.37 12.66 1.30
N ALA A 71 6.08 12.66 0.00
CA ALA A 71 7.07 12.83 -1.05
C ALA A 71 6.49 13.57 -2.27
N PRO A 72 5.96 14.80 -2.11
CA PRO A 72 5.20 15.51 -3.14
C PRO A 72 6.01 15.79 -4.42
N ASN A 73 7.32 15.94 -4.28
CA ASN A 73 8.23 16.23 -5.39
C ASN A 73 8.87 14.97 -6.00
N ALA A 74 8.56 13.78 -5.48
CA ALA A 74 9.13 12.54 -5.99
C ALA A 74 8.42 12.11 -7.28
N LYS A 75 9.20 11.70 -8.30
CA LYS A 75 8.63 11.15 -9.54
C LYS A 75 7.99 9.78 -9.32
N ARG A 76 8.54 8.99 -8.39
CA ARG A 76 8.07 7.66 -8.00
C ARG A 76 8.69 7.29 -6.66
N VAL A 77 7.91 6.60 -5.84
CA VAL A 77 8.38 5.95 -4.61
C VAL A 77 8.06 4.46 -4.71
N SER A 78 8.94 3.61 -4.17
CA SER A 78 8.74 2.16 -4.08
C SER A 78 9.16 1.66 -2.71
N VAL A 79 8.49 0.64 -2.20
CA VAL A 79 8.93 -0.06 -0.99
C VAL A 79 9.95 -1.12 -1.37
N VAL A 80 11.09 -1.17 -0.69
CA VAL A 80 12.17 -2.16 -0.91
C VAL A 80 12.60 -2.78 0.41
N GLY A 81 12.91 -4.08 0.36
CA GLY A 81 13.37 -4.85 1.51
C GLY A 81 13.75 -6.27 1.13
N ASP A 82 14.06 -7.07 2.14
CA ASP A 82 14.32 -8.50 2.02
C ASP A 82 13.18 -9.26 1.30
N PHE A 83 11.92 -8.93 1.60
CA PHE A 83 10.72 -9.55 1.01
C PHE A 83 10.55 -9.34 -0.50
N ASN A 84 11.31 -8.43 -1.13
CA ASN A 84 11.25 -8.21 -2.57
C ASN A 84 12.62 -8.24 -3.25
N ASP A 85 13.61 -8.91 -2.64
CA ASP A 85 15.00 -8.97 -3.11
C ASP A 85 15.61 -7.57 -3.34
N TRP A 86 15.15 -6.58 -2.57
CA TRP A 86 15.53 -5.17 -2.76
C TRP A 86 15.21 -4.60 -4.15
N ASP A 87 14.28 -5.21 -4.89
CA ASP A 87 13.90 -4.77 -6.24
C ASP A 87 12.76 -3.74 -6.20
N GLY A 88 13.14 -2.47 -6.36
CA GLY A 88 12.21 -1.32 -6.37
C GLY A 88 11.22 -1.28 -7.55
N ARG A 89 11.28 -2.22 -8.50
CA ARG A 89 10.29 -2.35 -9.58
C ARG A 89 9.07 -3.16 -9.16
N ARG A 90 9.18 -3.97 -8.10
CA ARG A 90 8.13 -4.92 -7.70
C ARG A 90 6.98 -4.28 -6.93
N LEU A 91 7.27 -3.27 -6.11
CA LEU A 91 6.31 -2.65 -5.20
C LEU A 91 6.31 -1.11 -5.26
N PRO A 92 5.96 -0.48 -6.40
CA PRO A 92 5.72 0.96 -6.48
C PRO A 92 4.55 1.43 -5.59
N MET A 93 4.71 2.57 -4.92
CA MET A 93 3.66 3.21 -4.14
C MET A 93 2.69 3.99 -5.03
N ARG A 94 1.45 4.13 -4.57
CA ARG A 94 0.41 4.92 -5.24
C ARG A 94 0.45 6.37 -4.74
N LEU A 95 0.72 7.31 -5.64
CA LEU A 95 0.66 8.75 -5.35
C LEU A 95 -0.79 9.22 -5.17
N ARG A 96 -1.07 9.86 -4.03
CA ARG A 96 -2.27 10.63 -3.74
C ARG A 96 -2.02 12.08 -4.14
N GLN A 97 -2.54 12.47 -5.32
CA GLN A 97 -2.21 13.76 -5.93
C GLN A 97 -2.58 14.98 -5.07
N ASP A 98 -3.65 14.88 -4.29
CA ASP A 98 -4.16 16.00 -3.50
C ASP A 98 -3.27 16.31 -2.28
N THR A 99 -2.51 15.34 -1.78
CA THR A 99 -1.73 15.45 -0.53
C THR A 99 -0.23 15.21 -0.69
N GLY A 100 0.20 14.67 -1.84
CA GLY A 100 1.61 14.38 -2.10
C GLY A 100 2.19 13.21 -1.31
N ILE A 101 1.32 12.27 -0.92
CA ILE A 101 1.66 11.01 -0.23
C ILE A 101 1.72 9.87 -1.23
#